data_AF-K1ZV96-F1
#
_entry.id   AF-K1ZV96-F1
#
_cell.length_a   1.000
_cell.length_b   1.000
_cell.length_c   1.000
_cell.angle_alpha   90.00
_cell.angle_beta   90.00
_cell.angle_gamma   90.00
#
_symmetry.space_group_name_H-M   'P 1'
#
loop_
_entity.id
_entity.type
_entity.pdbx_description
1 polymer ?
#
loop_
_entity_poly.entity_id
_entity_poly.type
_entity_poly.pdbx_seq_one_letter_code
_entity_poly.pdbx_strand_id
1 'polypeptide(L)'
;MAQLPDSIVQRHKQQDETIKLDKEGNWFHGDYPILHDRTVQFFNRNIARNPQGRYFLTGEDKPVFFEVEDVPFFIKKVEKTIVGFLIYLTDESIELLDLASLSVGEDNALYCLVKGGEFVAKFFRPPYMEISKFILPEGKDFVLQFGSKKYTLAKGKPTPEVEFIEEDADKVSPTRKPKKAVAHLTAKVKIKEVAKKKAPERKKAKPSQKAPKKAISTKKLVKKSAKKSVKKPVKKNIKPKDKKKKKK
;
A
#
# COMPACT_ATOMS: atom_id res chain seq x y z
N MET A 1 30.32 -42.89 19.22
CA MET A 1 29.46 -41.82 18.66
C MET A 1 29.57 -40.63 19.60
N ALA A 2 29.85 -39.42 19.09
CA ALA A 2 29.88 -38.22 19.93
C ALA A 2 28.44 -37.71 20.10
N GLN A 3 27.90 -37.80 21.30
CA GLN A 3 26.64 -37.11 21.64
C GLN A 3 26.91 -35.61 21.71
N LEU A 4 26.09 -34.82 21.04
CA LEU A 4 26.07 -33.37 21.17
C LEU A 4 25.64 -33.00 22.60
N PRO A 5 26.25 -31.99 23.24
CA PRO A 5 25.90 -31.62 24.61
C PRO A 5 24.47 -31.07 24.69
N ASP A 6 23.74 -31.46 25.75
CA ASP A 6 22.32 -31.13 25.97
C ASP A 6 22.01 -29.63 25.95
N SER A 7 23.02 -28.77 26.18
CA SER A 7 22.94 -27.31 26.08
C SER A 7 22.55 -26.78 24.69
N ILE A 8 22.71 -27.57 23.63
CA ILE A 8 22.20 -27.25 22.29
C ILE A 8 20.71 -27.61 22.17
N VAL A 9 20.30 -28.75 22.74
CA VAL A 9 18.92 -29.25 22.70
C VAL A 9 17.98 -28.37 23.54
N GLN A 10 18.46 -27.84 24.66
CA GLN A 10 17.63 -27.02 25.55
C GLN A 10 17.25 -25.64 24.98
N ARG A 11 18.03 -25.06 24.06
CA ARG A 11 17.71 -23.73 23.46
C ARG A 11 16.50 -23.74 22.53
N HIS A 12 16.09 -24.90 22.02
CA HIS A 12 14.91 -25.02 21.15
C HIS A 12 13.58 -25.12 21.92
N LYS A 13 13.60 -25.26 23.25
CA LYS A 13 12.39 -25.60 24.03
C LYS A 13 11.59 -24.41 24.54
N GLN A 14 11.91 -23.21 24.06
CA GLN A 14 11.33 -21.95 24.54
C GLN A 14 11.22 -20.88 23.43
N GLN A 15 11.00 -21.34 22.18
CA GLN A 15 10.68 -20.46 21.07
C GLN A 15 9.14 -20.36 20.96
N ASP A 16 8.64 -19.14 20.85
CA ASP A 16 7.23 -18.88 20.57
C ASP A 16 6.95 -19.25 19.10
N GLU A 17 6.10 -20.26 18.85
CA GLU A 17 5.70 -20.66 17.49
C GLU A 17 4.51 -19.82 16.95
N THR A 18 4.11 -18.79 17.68
CA THR A 18 2.98 -17.93 17.30
C THR A 18 3.31 -17.06 16.09
N ILE A 19 2.42 -17.05 15.09
CA ILE A 19 2.47 -16.09 13.98
C ILE A 19 1.92 -14.75 14.46
N LYS A 20 2.61 -13.65 14.14
CA LYS A 20 2.21 -12.29 14.55
C LYS A 20 2.27 -11.33 13.36
N LEU A 21 1.37 -10.35 13.36
CA LEU A 21 1.37 -9.20 12.47
C LEU A 21 1.54 -7.93 13.32
N ASP A 22 2.66 -7.24 13.14
CA ASP A 22 2.98 -6.02 13.90
C ASP A 22 2.17 -4.80 13.45
N LYS A 23 2.27 -3.69 14.20
CA LYS A 23 1.60 -2.42 13.87
C LYS A 23 2.19 -1.68 12.66
N GLU A 24 3.30 -2.16 12.12
CA GLU A 24 3.95 -1.69 10.90
C GLU A 24 3.58 -2.51 9.65
N GLY A 25 2.86 -3.63 9.80
CA GLY A 25 2.43 -4.52 8.72
C GLY A 25 3.42 -5.62 8.35
N ASN A 26 4.40 -5.90 9.21
CA ASN A 26 5.37 -6.99 9.05
C ASN A 26 4.90 -8.26 9.76
N TRP A 27 5.18 -9.41 9.14
CA TRP A 27 4.85 -10.72 9.67
C TRP A 27 6.03 -11.34 10.41
N PHE A 28 5.76 -12.02 11.53
CA PHE A 28 6.73 -12.75 12.34
C PHE A 28 6.25 -14.16 12.64
N HIS A 29 7.21 -15.05 12.89
CA HIS A 29 7.00 -16.36 13.51
C HIS A 29 7.90 -16.40 14.75
N GLY A 30 7.29 -16.30 15.93
CA GLY A 30 8.00 -15.94 17.15
C GLY A 30 8.71 -14.61 17.01
N ASP A 31 10.01 -14.57 17.32
CA ASP A 31 10.87 -13.39 17.18
C ASP A 31 11.45 -13.21 15.75
N TYR A 32 11.16 -14.12 14.82
CA TYR A 32 11.80 -14.13 13.49
C TYR A 32 10.92 -13.47 12.42
N PRO A 33 11.40 -12.44 11.70
CA PRO A 33 10.64 -11.78 10.65
C PRO A 33 10.51 -12.66 9.39
N ILE A 34 9.30 -12.70 8.84
CA ILE A 34 8.96 -13.45 7.62
C ILE A 34 9.16 -12.53 6.43
N LEU A 35 10.35 -12.61 5.82
CA LEU A 35 10.77 -11.70 4.74
C LEU A 35 10.50 -12.24 3.32
N HIS A 36 9.95 -13.45 3.16
CA HIS A 36 9.72 -14.01 1.82
C HIS A 36 8.40 -13.48 1.23
N ASP A 37 8.50 -12.63 0.20
CA ASP A 37 7.38 -11.98 -0.49
C ASP A 37 6.18 -12.89 -0.75
N ARG A 38 6.40 -14.14 -1.21
CA ARG A 38 5.32 -15.07 -1.51
C ARG A 38 4.56 -15.49 -0.24
N THR A 39 5.28 -15.74 0.87
CA THR A 39 4.67 -16.07 2.16
C THR A 39 3.91 -14.88 2.72
N VAL A 40 4.50 -13.68 2.67
CA VAL A 40 3.84 -12.43 3.10
C VAL A 40 2.57 -12.16 2.28
N GLN A 41 2.62 -12.32 0.96
CA GLN A 41 1.42 -12.18 0.11
C GLN A 41 0.38 -13.26 0.40
N PHE A 42 0.81 -14.51 0.62
CA PHE A 42 -0.09 -15.61 0.98
C PHE A 42 -0.82 -15.32 2.29
N PHE A 43 -0.12 -14.88 3.34
CA PHE A 43 -0.73 -14.51 4.62
C PHE A 43 -1.72 -13.34 4.47
N ASN A 44 -1.29 -12.23 3.85
CA ASN A 44 -2.17 -11.07 3.62
C ASN A 44 -3.45 -11.42 2.85
N ARG A 45 -3.37 -12.28 1.82
CA ARG A 45 -4.54 -12.72 1.02
C ARG A 45 -5.49 -13.67 1.75
N ASN A 46 -5.07 -14.25 2.87
CA ASN A 46 -5.82 -15.29 3.59
C ASN A 46 -6.27 -14.89 4.98
N ILE A 47 -6.22 -13.60 5.35
CA ILE A 47 -6.73 -13.15 6.63
C ILE A 47 -8.26 -13.31 6.68
N ALA A 48 -8.75 -14.04 7.67
CA ALA A 48 -10.14 -14.11 8.07
C ALA A 48 -10.28 -13.82 9.57
N ARG A 49 -11.51 -13.54 10.01
CA ARG A 49 -11.87 -13.38 11.42
C ARG A 49 -13.04 -14.30 11.76
N ASN A 50 -13.02 -14.92 12.93
CA ASN A 50 -14.10 -15.80 13.38
C ASN A 50 -15.18 -15.02 14.16
N PRO A 51 -16.35 -15.63 14.50
CA PRO A 51 -17.41 -14.98 15.27
C PRO A 51 -17.03 -14.55 16.70
N GLN A 52 -15.90 -15.03 17.23
CA GLN A 52 -15.33 -14.57 18.51
C GLN A 52 -14.28 -13.44 18.31
N GLY A 53 -14.18 -12.86 17.12
CA GLY A 53 -13.27 -11.76 16.82
C GLY A 53 -11.80 -12.15 16.61
N ARG A 54 -11.43 -13.44 16.70
CA ARG A 54 -10.04 -13.90 16.54
C ARG A 54 -9.65 -14.01 15.06
N TYR A 55 -8.45 -13.54 14.74
CA TYR A 55 -7.89 -13.63 13.39
C TYR A 55 -7.24 -15.00 13.12
N PHE A 56 -7.42 -15.50 11.90
CA PHE A 56 -6.80 -16.72 11.43
C PHE A 56 -6.51 -16.66 9.93
N LEU A 57 -5.56 -17.47 9.49
CA LEU A 57 -5.23 -17.65 8.07
C LEU A 57 -6.06 -18.79 7.48
N THR A 58 -6.69 -18.53 6.33
CA THR A 58 -7.27 -19.54 5.44
C THR A 58 -6.20 -20.12 4.49
N GLY A 59 -6.59 -21.10 3.67
CA GLY A 59 -5.74 -21.64 2.60
C GLY A 59 -4.87 -22.83 3.00
N GLU A 60 -4.79 -23.14 4.30
CA GLU A 60 -4.27 -24.40 4.84
C GLU A 60 -5.41 -25.36 5.24
N ASP A 61 -5.13 -26.65 5.38
CA ASP A 61 -6.11 -27.68 5.81
C ASP A 61 -6.72 -27.41 7.20
N LYS A 62 -6.06 -26.61 8.02
CA LYS A 62 -6.48 -26.21 9.37
C LYS A 62 -6.33 -24.69 9.54
N PRO A 63 -7.27 -24.01 10.21
CA PRO A 63 -7.11 -22.60 10.56
C PRO A 63 -5.84 -22.35 11.39
N VAL A 64 -4.97 -21.46 10.92
CA VAL A 64 -3.79 -21.02 11.66
C VAL A 64 -4.12 -19.69 12.33
N PHE A 65 -4.36 -19.69 13.63
CA PHE A 65 -4.60 -18.46 14.39
C PHE A 65 -3.30 -17.64 14.49
N PHE A 66 -3.43 -16.31 14.46
CA PHE A 66 -2.31 -15.39 14.56
C PHE A 66 -2.68 -14.13 15.35
N GLU A 67 -1.68 -13.49 15.95
CA GLU A 67 -1.84 -12.25 16.72
C GLU A 67 -1.74 -11.02 15.81
N VAL A 68 -2.54 -9.98 16.09
CA VAL A 68 -2.51 -8.69 15.41
C VAL A 68 -2.26 -7.61 16.45
N GLU A 69 -1.13 -6.90 16.36
CA GLU A 69 -0.78 -5.82 17.29
C GLU A 69 -1.69 -4.60 17.10
N ASP A 70 -2.10 -4.32 15.86
CA ASP A 70 -2.85 -3.10 15.51
C ASP A 70 -4.04 -3.37 14.59
N VAL A 71 -3.80 -3.70 13.32
CA VAL A 71 -4.85 -3.98 12.33
C VAL A 71 -4.42 -5.09 11.36
N PRO A 72 -5.36 -5.88 10.83
CA PRO A 72 -5.06 -6.96 9.88
C PRO A 72 -4.70 -6.45 8.47
N PHE A 73 -5.22 -5.28 8.06
CA PHE A 73 -5.04 -4.76 6.70
C PHE A 73 -4.32 -3.43 6.70
N PHE A 74 -3.44 -3.24 5.71
CA PHE A 74 -2.76 -1.96 5.49
C PHE A 74 -2.96 -1.46 4.07
N ILE A 75 -3.15 -0.16 3.92
CA ILE A 75 -3.29 0.51 2.63
C ILE A 75 -1.89 0.94 2.17
N LYS A 76 -1.48 0.44 0.99
CA LYS A 76 -0.15 0.65 0.40
C LYS A 76 -0.12 1.67 -0.74
N LYS A 77 -1.27 1.97 -1.35
CA LYS A 77 -1.43 3.04 -2.36
C LYS A 77 -2.84 3.62 -2.29
N VAL A 78 -2.94 4.93 -2.56
CA VAL A 78 -4.19 5.67 -2.80
C VAL A 78 -4.12 6.25 -4.21
N GLU A 79 -5.23 6.23 -4.94
CA GLU A 79 -5.37 6.88 -6.25
C GLU A 79 -6.66 7.68 -6.31
N LYS A 80 -6.56 8.99 -6.56
CA LYS A 80 -7.73 9.86 -6.71
C LYS A 80 -8.37 9.66 -8.09
N THR A 81 -9.68 9.44 -8.10
CA THR A 81 -10.49 9.30 -9.30
C THR A 81 -11.56 10.40 -9.38
N ILE A 82 -12.41 10.35 -10.41
CA ILE A 82 -13.57 11.24 -10.54
C ILE A 82 -14.71 10.93 -9.55
N VAL A 83 -14.78 9.72 -8.99
CA VAL A 83 -15.89 9.28 -8.10
C VAL A 83 -15.49 9.11 -6.63
N GLY A 84 -14.20 9.08 -6.33
CA GLY A 84 -13.66 8.95 -4.98
C GLY A 84 -12.18 8.61 -5.01
N PHE A 85 -11.68 7.93 -3.97
CA PHE A 85 -10.31 7.43 -3.91
C PHE A 85 -10.31 5.90 -3.98
N LEU A 86 -9.52 5.32 -4.87
CA LEU A 86 -9.22 3.89 -4.85
C LEU A 86 -8.08 3.63 -3.88
N ILE A 87 -8.29 2.69 -2.97
CA ILE A 87 -7.27 2.19 -2.03
C ILE A 87 -6.81 0.81 -2.47
N TYR A 88 -5.50 0.58 -2.37
CA TYR A 88 -4.87 -0.71 -2.64
C TYR A 88 -4.35 -1.26 -1.32
N LEU A 89 -4.76 -2.47 -0.96
CA LEU A 89 -4.44 -3.09 0.31
C LEU A 89 -3.23 -4.05 0.20
N THR A 90 -2.70 -4.49 1.34
CA THR A 90 -1.60 -5.47 1.40
C THR A 90 -1.96 -6.81 0.76
N ASP A 91 -3.21 -7.25 0.88
CA ASP A 91 -3.80 -8.42 0.20
C ASP A 91 -3.96 -8.26 -1.34
N GLU A 92 -3.56 -7.12 -1.90
CA GLU A 92 -3.70 -6.72 -3.30
C GLU A 92 -5.13 -6.45 -3.80
N SER A 93 -6.13 -6.49 -2.90
CA SER A 93 -7.46 -5.98 -3.24
C SER A 93 -7.42 -4.47 -3.53
N ILE A 94 -8.40 -4.04 -4.33
CA ILE A 94 -8.62 -2.65 -4.70
C ILE A 94 -10.07 -2.32 -4.39
N GLU A 95 -10.28 -1.34 -3.52
CA GLU A 95 -11.60 -0.96 -3.04
C GLU A 95 -11.78 0.56 -3.19
N LEU A 96 -13.03 1.01 -3.29
CA LEU A 96 -13.34 2.44 -3.20
C LEU A 96 -13.37 2.81 -1.72
N LEU A 97 -12.57 3.79 -1.32
CA LEU A 97 -12.48 4.25 0.06
C LEU A 97 -13.82 4.82 0.54
N ASP A 98 -14.36 4.26 1.62
CA ASP A 98 -15.44 4.92 2.35
C ASP A 98 -14.89 6.11 3.14
N LEU A 99 -15.19 7.31 2.63
CA LEU A 99 -14.76 8.58 3.20
C LEU A 99 -15.44 8.89 4.54
N ALA A 100 -16.59 8.28 4.86
CA ALA A 100 -17.23 8.44 6.15
C ALA A 100 -16.55 7.63 7.27
N SER A 101 -15.87 6.54 6.91
CA SER A 101 -15.13 5.68 7.85
C SER A 101 -13.73 6.19 8.23
N LEU A 102 -13.26 7.29 7.61
CA LEU A 102 -11.92 7.82 7.86
C LEU A 102 -11.78 8.36 9.29
N SER A 103 -10.72 7.94 9.98
CA SER A 103 -10.43 8.40 11.34
C SER A 103 -8.94 8.60 11.60
N VAL A 104 -8.63 9.46 12.57
CA VAL A 104 -7.27 9.68 13.08
C VAL A 104 -7.18 9.07 14.47
N GLY A 105 -6.35 8.03 14.60
CA GLY A 105 -6.03 7.42 15.88
C GLY A 105 -4.77 8.00 16.52
N GLU A 106 -4.18 7.21 17.42
CA GLU A 106 -2.92 7.54 18.09
C GLU A 106 -1.76 7.75 17.10
N ASP A 107 -0.76 8.55 17.51
CA ASP A 107 0.37 8.99 16.68
C ASP A 107 0.00 9.63 15.32
N ASN A 108 -1.24 10.12 15.20
CA ASN A 108 -1.85 10.60 13.95
C ASN A 108 -1.91 9.51 12.86
N ALA A 109 -1.95 8.23 13.23
CA ALA A 109 -2.19 7.15 12.27
C ALA A 109 -3.60 7.30 11.67
N LEU A 110 -3.68 7.25 10.34
CA LEU A 110 -4.94 7.32 9.60
C LEU A 110 -5.49 5.90 9.41
N TYR A 111 -6.77 5.72 9.71
CA TYR A 111 -7.50 4.46 9.56
C TYR A 111 -8.76 4.66 8.69
N CYS A 112 -9.28 3.57 8.15
CA CYS A 112 -10.63 3.49 7.60
C CYS A 112 -11.20 2.07 7.77
N LEU A 113 -12.48 1.89 7.44
CA LEU A 113 -13.06 0.57 7.27
C LEU A 113 -12.85 0.07 5.84
N VAL A 114 -12.72 -1.25 5.69
CA VAL A 114 -12.53 -1.97 4.42
C VAL A 114 -13.36 -3.26 4.42
N LYS A 115 -13.39 -4.00 3.30
CA LYS A 115 -14.15 -5.26 3.17
C LYS A 115 -15.64 -5.11 3.50
N GLY A 116 -16.23 -3.99 3.08
CA GLY A 116 -17.63 -3.68 3.35
C GLY A 116 -17.96 -3.34 4.81
N GLY A 117 -16.97 -2.95 5.62
CA GLY A 117 -17.16 -2.54 7.02
C GLY A 117 -16.62 -3.54 8.04
N GLU A 118 -16.32 -4.78 7.63
CA GLU A 118 -15.95 -5.87 8.53
C GLU A 118 -14.59 -5.67 9.22
N PHE A 119 -13.63 -5.05 8.53
CA PHE A 119 -12.26 -4.90 9.01
C PHE A 119 -11.79 -3.44 9.01
N VAL A 120 -10.90 -3.12 9.95
CA VAL A 120 -10.14 -1.87 9.96
C VAL A 120 -8.89 -2.01 9.11
N ALA A 121 -8.56 -0.98 8.34
CA ALA A 121 -7.27 -0.83 7.70
C ALA A 121 -6.53 0.44 8.14
N LYS A 122 -5.20 0.37 8.21
CA LYS A 122 -4.30 1.50 8.52
C LYS A 122 -3.57 1.95 7.27
N PHE A 123 -3.39 3.26 7.09
CA PHE A 123 -2.62 3.78 5.97
C PHE A 123 -1.12 3.69 6.27
N PHE A 124 -0.34 3.10 5.36
CA PHE A 124 1.10 3.34 5.36
C PHE A 124 1.41 4.82 5.10
N ARG A 125 2.61 5.26 5.50
CA ARG A 125 3.01 6.67 5.39
C ARG A 125 2.88 7.22 3.95
N PRO A 126 3.29 6.54 2.87
CA PRO A 126 3.15 7.08 1.52
C PRO A 126 1.70 7.37 1.09
N PRO A 127 0.71 6.44 1.18
CA PRO A 127 -0.68 6.76 0.85
C PRO A 127 -1.32 7.75 1.82
N TYR A 128 -0.92 7.80 3.10
CA TYR A 128 -1.36 8.85 4.01
C TYR A 128 -0.92 10.24 3.51
N MET A 129 0.35 10.40 3.11
CA MET A 129 0.86 11.66 2.53
C MET A 129 0.20 12.02 1.18
N GLU A 130 -0.39 11.07 0.47
CA GLU A 130 -1.14 11.32 -0.75
C GLU A 130 -2.56 11.85 -0.45
N ILE A 131 -3.29 11.18 0.45
CA ILE A 131 -4.65 11.58 0.79
C ILE A 131 -4.71 12.85 1.66
N SER A 132 -3.68 13.13 2.47
CA SER A 132 -3.62 14.33 3.32
C SER A 132 -3.65 15.65 2.54
N LYS A 133 -3.30 15.63 1.25
CA LYS A 133 -3.46 16.78 0.34
C LYS A 133 -4.91 17.25 0.17
N PHE A 134 -5.87 16.40 0.56
CA PHE A 134 -7.31 16.67 0.51
C PHE A 134 -7.94 16.78 1.91
N ILE A 135 -7.13 16.65 2.97
CA ILE A 135 -7.56 16.83 4.36
C ILE A 135 -7.22 18.26 4.78
N LEU A 136 -8.23 19.01 5.22
CA LEU A 136 -8.12 20.39 5.67
C LEU A 136 -8.42 20.47 7.18
N PRO A 137 -7.73 21.34 7.93
CA PRO A 137 -8.12 21.64 9.31
C PRO A 137 -9.40 22.48 9.31
N GLU A 138 -10.37 22.10 10.15
CA GLU A 138 -11.62 22.82 10.37
C GLU A 138 -11.83 22.98 11.88
N GLY A 139 -11.31 24.09 12.42
CA GLY A 139 -11.32 24.35 13.86
C GLY A 139 -10.36 23.42 14.62
N LYS A 140 -10.92 22.50 15.42
CA LYS A 140 -10.17 21.48 16.18
C LYS A 140 -10.18 20.10 15.52
N ASP A 141 -10.87 19.97 14.40
CA ASP A 141 -11.10 18.70 13.70
C ASP A 141 -10.49 18.74 12.30
N PHE A 142 -10.40 17.58 11.67
CA PHE A 142 -9.90 17.42 10.31
C PHE A 142 -11.05 17.01 9.40
N VAL A 143 -11.09 17.57 8.18
CA VAL A 143 -12.15 17.32 7.21
C VAL A 143 -11.51 16.99 5.86
N LEU A 144 -11.82 15.81 5.33
CA LEU A 144 -11.50 15.48 3.94
C LEU A 144 -12.51 16.13 3.01
N GLN A 145 -12.02 16.91 2.03
CA GLN A 145 -12.84 17.49 0.98
C GLN A 145 -12.75 16.68 -0.31
N PHE A 146 -13.89 16.20 -0.81
CA PHE A 146 -14.00 15.57 -2.12
C PHE A 146 -15.12 16.23 -2.94
N GLY A 147 -14.70 16.99 -3.97
CA GLY A 147 -15.62 17.84 -4.73
C GLY A 147 -16.21 18.94 -3.85
N SER A 148 -17.54 19.03 -3.84
CA SER A 148 -18.31 19.91 -2.94
C SER A 148 -18.64 19.28 -1.58
N LYS A 149 -18.34 17.99 -1.38
CA LYS A 149 -18.63 17.30 -0.11
C LYS A 149 -17.44 17.38 0.85
N LYS A 150 -17.79 17.47 2.14
CA LYS A 150 -16.89 17.44 3.29
C LYS A 150 -17.19 16.19 4.12
N TYR A 151 -16.14 15.53 4.61
CA TYR A 151 -16.20 14.35 5.47
C TYR A 151 -15.32 14.60 6.68
N THR A 152 -15.92 14.76 7.86
CA THR A 152 -15.16 14.93 9.11
C THR A 152 -14.49 13.63 9.50
N LEU A 153 -13.19 13.68 9.78
CA LEU A 153 -12.45 12.51 10.24
C LEU A 153 -12.81 12.25 11.70
N ALA A 154 -13.21 11.01 12.00
CA ALA A 154 -13.46 10.57 13.37
C ALA A 154 -12.14 10.50 14.18
N LYS A 155 -12.26 10.36 15.51
CA LYS A 155 -11.12 10.23 16.43
C LYS A 155 -11.04 8.82 16.97
N GLY A 156 -9.81 8.30 17.11
CA GLY A 156 -9.55 6.91 17.48
C GLY A 156 -9.58 5.96 16.27
N LYS A 157 -9.34 4.67 16.54
CA LYS A 157 -9.52 3.59 15.56
C LYS A 157 -11.03 3.33 15.36
N PRO A 158 -11.54 3.12 14.13
CA PRO A 158 -12.95 2.84 13.94
C PRO A 158 -13.26 1.42 14.40
N THR A 159 -14.46 1.19 14.93
CA THR A 159 -14.93 -0.15 15.33
C THR A 159 -15.82 -0.72 14.24
N PRO A 160 -15.52 -1.92 13.69
CA PRO A 160 -16.44 -2.62 12.79
C PRO A 160 -17.80 -2.90 13.44
N GLU A 161 -18.89 -2.59 12.74
CA GLU A 161 -20.25 -2.92 13.17
C GLU A 161 -20.55 -4.40 12.90
N VAL A 162 -20.13 -5.29 13.81
CA VAL A 162 -20.32 -6.74 13.67
C VAL A 162 -20.77 -7.35 14.99
N GLU A 163 -21.83 -8.14 14.94
CA GLU A 163 -22.35 -8.90 16.08
C GLU A 163 -21.42 -10.09 16.37
N PHE A 164 -20.66 -10.01 17.46
CA PHE A 164 -19.84 -11.12 17.96
C PHE A 164 -20.67 -12.04 18.85
N ILE A 165 -20.35 -13.34 18.85
CA ILE A 165 -20.96 -14.31 19.76
C ILE A 165 -20.05 -14.48 20.97
N GLU A 166 -20.51 -14.03 22.13
CA GLU A 166 -19.95 -14.41 23.43
C GLU A 166 -20.33 -15.89 23.71
N GLU A 167 -19.51 -16.81 23.23
CA GLU A 167 -19.59 -18.24 23.56
C GLU A 167 -18.40 -18.64 24.44
N ASP A 168 -18.69 -19.01 25.70
CA ASP A 168 -17.70 -19.47 26.68
C ASP A 168 -16.82 -20.60 26.11
N ALA A 169 -15.50 -20.44 26.22
CA ALA A 169 -14.52 -21.27 25.50
C ALA A 169 -14.46 -22.77 25.91
N ASP A 170 -15.24 -23.20 26.90
CA ASP A 170 -15.12 -24.50 27.56
C ASP A 170 -16.14 -25.57 27.13
N LYS A 171 -16.98 -25.34 26.11
CA LYS A 171 -17.97 -26.34 25.65
C LYS A 171 -18.06 -26.53 24.13
N VAL A 172 -17.07 -27.23 23.56
CA VAL A 172 -17.16 -27.76 22.18
C VAL A 172 -17.81 -29.14 22.15
N SER A 173 -18.92 -29.27 21.43
CA SER A 173 -19.39 -30.55 20.86
C SER A 173 -20.21 -30.30 19.58
N PRO A 174 -20.06 -31.10 18.50
CA PRO A 174 -20.28 -30.57 17.14
C PRO A 174 -21.62 -30.98 16.51
N THR A 175 -22.68 -30.16 16.61
CA THR A 175 -23.87 -30.32 15.74
C THR A 175 -24.61 -29.02 15.39
N ARG A 176 -24.45 -28.51 14.15
CA ARG A 176 -25.54 -28.47 13.15
C ARG A 176 -25.15 -27.81 11.81
N LYS A 177 -25.95 -28.13 10.78
CA LYS A 177 -25.77 -27.79 9.36
C LYS A 177 -26.01 -26.29 9.06
N PRO A 178 -25.37 -25.71 8.02
CA PRO A 178 -25.54 -24.30 7.68
C PRO A 178 -26.97 -23.97 7.21
N LYS A 179 -27.49 -22.82 7.65
CA LYS A 179 -28.66 -22.17 7.05
C LYS A 179 -28.21 -21.17 5.96
N LYS A 180 -29.14 -20.89 5.04
CA LYS A 180 -28.89 -20.27 3.73
C LYS A 180 -28.22 -18.88 3.83
N ALA A 181 -27.24 -18.65 2.94
CA ALA A 181 -26.59 -17.35 2.77
C ALA A 181 -27.56 -16.27 2.25
N VAL A 182 -27.39 -15.05 2.74
CA VAL A 182 -28.09 -13.85 2.25
C VAL A 182 -27.33 -13.30 1.04
N ALA A 183 -28.03 -13.03 -0.06
CA ALA A 183 -27.41 -12.59 -1.30
C ALA A 183 -27.22 -11.07 -1.33
N HIS A 184 -25.97 -10.59 -1.27
CA HIS A 184 -25.63 -9.20 -1.59
C HIS A 184 -25.01 -9.08 -2.99
N LEU A 185 -25.52 -8.13 -3.77
CA LEU A 185 -25.19 -7.97 -5.19
C LEU A 185 -23.78 -7.38 -5.37
N THR A 186 -22.86 -8.14 -5.95
CA THR A 186 -21.61 -7.61 -6.51
C THR A 186 -21.83 -7.17 -7.97
N ALA A 187 -21.78 -5.86 -8.22
CA ALA A 187 -21.87 -5.31 -9.57
C ALA A 187 -20.59 -5.59 -10.37
N LYS A 188 -20.61 -6.61 -11.25
CA LYS A 188 -19.49 -6.90 -12.17
C LYS A 188 -19.38 -5.85 -13.28
N VAL A 189 -18.41 -4.95 -13.17
CA VAL A 189 -17.99 -4.10 -14.30
C VAL A 189 -17.28 -4.95 -15.34
N LYS A 190 -17.87 -5.03 -16.54
CA LYS A 190 -17.42 -5.90 -17.62
C LYS A 190 -16.55 -5.10 -18.61
N ILE A 191 -15.22 -5.17 -18.46
CA ILE A 191 -14.29 -4.57 -19.43
C ILE A 191 -14.36 -5.38 -20.74
N LYS A 192 -14.71 -4.73 -21.84
CA LYS A 192 -14.71 -5.34 -23.18
C LYS A 192 -13.32 -5.26 -23.80
N GLU A 193 -12.76 -6.42 -24.11
CA GLU A 193 -11.54 -6.56 -24.90
C GLU A 193 -11.78 -6.14 -26.36
N VAL A 194 -10.93 -5.26 -26.91
CA VAL A 194 -11.04 -4.78 -28.30
C VAL A 194 -10.21 -5.66 -29.23
N ALA A 195 -10.88 -6.54 -29.96
CA ALA A 195 -10.25 -7.48 -30.87
C ALA A 195 -9.56 -6.79 -32.07
N LYS A 196 -8.29 -7.16 -32.33
CA LYS A 196 -7.58 -6.80 -33.56
C LYS A 196 -8.20 -7.49 -34.78
N LYS A 197 -8.76 -6.73 -35.73
CA LYS A 197 -9.15 -7.26 -37.04
C LYS A 197 -7.91 -7.59 -37.88
N LYS A 198 -7.74 -8.86 -38.29
CA LYS A 198 -6.91 -9.24 -39.44
C LYS A 198 -7.70 -9.03 -40.73
N ALA A 199 -7.04 -8.53 -41.78
CA ALA A 199 -7.52 -8.55 -43.16
C ALA A 199 -6.74 -9.63 -43.97
N PRO A 200 -7.28 -10.13 -45.11
CA PRO A 200 -6.92 -11.45 -45.62
C PRO A 200 -5.73 -11.50 -46.59
N GLU A 201 -5.32 -12.74 -46.85
CA GLU A 201 -4.14 -13.19 -47.59
C GLU A 201 -4.28 -13.09 -49.13
N ARG A 202 -3.19 -12.77 -49.83
CA ARG A 202 -3.03 -13.02 -51.29
C ARG A 202 -1.66 -13.64 -51.59
N LYS A 203 -1.63 -14.45 -52.65
CA LYS A 203 -0.68 -15.55 -52.87
C LYS A 203 0.68 -15.12 -53.47
N LYS A 204 1.64 -16.05 -53.34
CA LYS A 204 3.08 -15.99 -53.65
C LYS A 204 3.45 -15.61 -55.10
N ALA A 205 4.58 -14.90 -55.25
CA ALA A 205 5.53 -15.05 -56.35
C ALA A 205 6.97 -14.70 -55.89
N LYS A 206 7.98 -15.31 -56.51
CA LYS A 206 9.46 -15.16 -56.34
C LYS A 206 10.09 -15.25 -57.75
N PRO A 207 11.39 -14.98 -57.97
CA PRO A 207 12.25 -13.90 -57.45
C PRO A 207 13.14 -13.24 -58.55
N SER A 208 13.65 -12.00 -58.39
CA SER A 208 14.75 -11.53 -59.26
C SER A 208 15.64 -10.38 -58.70
N GLN A 209 16.93 -10.74 -58.52
CA GLN A 209 18.16 -10.03 -58.92
C GLN A 209 18.53 -8.59 -58.44
N LYS A 210 19.76 -8.55 -57.87
CA LYS A 210 20.84 -7.53 -57.95
C LYS A 210 20.70 -6.14 -57.31
N ALA A 211 21.79 -5.75 -56.64
CA ALA A 211 22.11 -4.41 -56.14
C ALA A 211 22.76 -3.52 -57.23
N PRO A 212 23.04 -2.22 -56.98
CA PRO A 212 24.26 -1.87 -56.22
C PRO A 212 24.13 -0.65 -55.27
N LYS A 213 25.18 -0.49 -54.45
CA LYS A 213 25.39 0.66 -53.54
C LYS A 213 25.86 1.90 -54.30
N LYS A 214 25.48 3.10 -53.86
CA LYS A 214 26.30 4.32 -54.01
C LYS A 214 26.38 5.06 -52.67
N ALA A 215 27.60 5.44 -52.31
CA ALA A 215 27.89 6.31 -51.17
C ALA A 215 27.86 7.78 -51.60
N ILE A 216 27.74 8.71 -50.64
CA ILE A 216 28.44 10.00 -50.65
C ILE A 216 28.68 10.44 -49.20
N SER A 217 29.84 11.06 -49.00
CA SER A 217 30.39 11.52 -47.71
C SER A 217 30.23 13.03 -47.57
N THR A 218 30.11 13.53 -46.34
CA THR A 218 30.47 14.93 -46.03
C THR A 218 31.29 15.04 -44.75
N LYS A 219 32.52 15.57 -44.87
CA LYS A 219 33.37 16.02 -43.76
C LYS A 219 33.36 17.56 -43.69
N LYS A 220 32.93 18.10 -42.55
CA LYS A 220 33.62 19.13 -41.72
C LYS A 220 34.46 20.24 -42.42
N LEU A 221 34.08 21.52 -42.25
CA LEU A 221 34.86 22.70 -41.76
C LEU A 221 34.01 24.00 -42.00
N VAL A 222 33.63 24.82 -41.02
CA VAL A 222 34.38 25.84 -40.20
C VAL A 222 34.81 27.10 -40.98
N LYS A 223 34.37 28.28 -40.48
CA LYS A 223 34.78 29.72 -40.66
C LYS A 223 33.51 30.63 -40.65
N LYS A 224 33.49 31.95 -40.31
CA LYS A 224 34.25 32.78 -39.34
C LYS A 224 33.61 34.21 -39.23
N SER A 225 33.34 34.73 -38.01
CA SER A 225 33.12 36.19 -37.65
C SER A 225 31.72 36.83 -37.90
N ALA A 226 31.25 37.88 -37.18
CA ALA A 226 31.89 38.73 -36.13
C ALA A 226 30.90 39.46 -35.16
N LYS A 227 31.33 39.65 -33.89
CA LYS A 227 31.27 40.87 -33.01
C LYS A 227 29.96 41.69 -32.80
N LYS A 228 29.71 42.41 -31.68
CA LYS A 228 30.29 42.48 -30.29
C LYS A 228 29.56 43.58 -29.45
N SER A 229 29.02 43.25 -28.26
CA SER A 229 28.78 44.15 -27.09
C SER A 229 28.16 43.30 -25.96
N VAL A 230 28.72 43.04 -24.76
CA VAL A 230 29.58 43.75 -23.79
C VAL A 230 28.84 44.79 -22.93
N LYS A 231 28.35 44.37 -21.74
CA LYS A 231 28.63 45.01 -20.42
C LYS A 231 28.02 44.26 -19.21
N LYS A 232 28.90 43.71 -18.39
CA LYS A 232 28.83 43.46 -16.93
C LYS A 232 30.30 43.60 -16.43
N PRO A 233 30.62 43.76 -15.13
CA PRO A 233 29.75 43.89 -13.96
C PRO A 233 30.04 45.13 -13.09
N VAL A 234 29.27 45.35 -12.02
CA VAL A 234 29.79 45.98 -10.79
C VAL A 234 29.29 45.19 -9.58
N LYS A 235 30.21 44.50 -8.88
CA LYS A 235 29.99 44.05 -7.49
C LYS A 235 30.47 45.18 -6.58
N LYS A 236 29.61 45.70 -5.68
CA LYS A 236 30.08 46.49 -4.54
C LYS A 236 30.28 45.55 -3.34
N ASN A 237 31.53 45.37 -2.94
CA ASN A 237 31.86 44.84 -1.62
C ASN A 237 31.42 45.85 -0.55
N ILE A 238 30.80 45.35 0.52
CA ILE A 238 30.78 46.03 1.82
C ILE A 238 31.42 45.07 2.82
N LYS A 239 32.52 45.50 3.42
CA LYS A 239 33.18 44.87 4.58
C LYS A 239 33.18 45.85 5.76
N PRO A 240 33.30 45.37 7.01
CA PRO A 240 32.88 46.13 8.19
C PRO A 240 33.88 47.21 8.63
N LYS A 241 33.40 48.14 9.47
CA LYS A 241 34.22 49.08 10.23
C LYS A 241 34.14 48.82 11.74
N ASP A 242 35.22 48.25 12.27
CA ASP A 242 35.83 48.69 13.53
C ASP A 242 36.12 50.21 13.47
N LYS A 243 36.28 51.01 14.53
CA LYS A 243 36.54 50.82 15.98
C LYS A 243 36.31 52.20 16.65
N LYS A 244 35.92 52.26 17.93
CA LYS A 244 36.63 53.06 18.96
C LYS A 244 36.03 52.92 20.37
N LYS A 245 36.88 52.54 21.33
CA LYS A 245 36.67 52.71 22.77
C LYS A 245 36.55 54.20 23.12
N LYS A 246 35.74 54.55 24.12
CA LYS A 246 36.00 55.71 25.00
C LYS A 246 35.57 55.39 26.43
N LYS A 247 36.43 55.80 27.37
CA LYS A 247 36.37 55.62 28.82
C LYS A 247 35.04 56.12 29.42
N LYS A 248 34.47 55.38 30.37
CA LYS A 248 34.67 55.61 31.81
C LYS A 248 34.48 54.29 32.56
#